data_AF-A0A7G9WIE1-F1
#
_entry.id   AF-A0A7G9WIE1-F1
#
_cell.length_a   1.000
_cell.length_b   1.000
_cell.length_c   1.000
_cell.angle_alpha   90.00
_cell.angle_beta   90.00
_cell.angle_gamma   90.00
#
_symmetry.space_group_name_H-M   'P 1'
#
loop_
_entity.id
_entity.type
_entity.pdbx_description
1 polymer ?
#
loop_
_entity_poly.entity_id
_entity_poly.type
_entity_poly.pdbx_seq_one_letter_code
_entity_poly.pdbx_strand_id
1 'polypeptide(L)'
;MYHGGTNPLGKYSTLQESKATGSYTDVPVLSYDFQAPVGEYGELHPSYRKLKVLHLFLQEFGDLLAPSECTFPKNMVVDSADTHSLRFSVRHNSSFNGGFLIVNNHQRLRQMESHTVQFQLQLGEQTITFPQMQFENHDFGIYPYNLPLGNTVLESCNAQLLCRLGQSYVFVCQEKPVFRFSCGSVPTLVLTPEQAENAWKFGEKLYLTAGELYREKNTLRLTTEHTEESIEILPEHIKWTVKFPKKQFSCSIQPHSEQAAHSEYFLQLQVTPDKECLDAILNIEFTGGRAELYNEAGDLMADWFALGKPWRVSLRRLGFPQKIILKIFKDTQPVYYEYAQESTPRLLRAEICPKYTVLLPENLV
;
A
#
# COMPACT_ATOMS: atom_id res chain seq x y z
N MET A 1 -7.01 -8.16 -8.11
CA MET A 1 -5.59 -8.40 -8.46
C MET A 1 -4.71 -8.00 -7.27
N TYR A 2 -3.59 -8.69 -7.03
CA TYR A 2 -2.57 -8.25 -6.05
C TYR A 2 -1.43 -7.47 -6.72
N HIS A 3 -1.10 -7.87 -7.95
CA HIS A 3 -0.25 -7.13 -8.88
C HIS A 3 -1.08 -6.84 -10.13
N GLY A 4 -1.09 -5.58 -10.57
CA GLY A 4 -1.64 -5.19 -11.86
C GLY A 4 -0.79 -5.70 -13.02
N GLY A 5 -1.05 -5.18 -14.21
CA GLY A 5 -0.23 -5.45 -15.38
C GLY A 5 -0.68 -4.70 -16.60
N THR A 6 -0.19 -5.13 -17.76
CA THR A 6 -0.55 -4.60 -19.07
C THR A 6 -1.15 -5.73 -19.90
N ASN A 7 -2.35 -5.53 -20.43
CA ASN A 7 -2.95 -6.44 -21.37
C ASN A 7 -2.13 -6.45 -22.67
N PRO A 8 -1.72 -7.63 -23.18
CA PRO A 8 -1.03 -7.69 -24.45
C PRO A 8 -1.99 -7.31 -25.58
N LEU A 9 -1.44 -6.72 -26.64
CA LEU A 9 -2.18 -6.56 -27.89
C LEU A 9 -2.44 -7.94 -28.50
N GLY A 10 -3.70 -8.20 -28.87
CA GLY A 10 -4.07 -9.40 -29.61
C GLY A 10 -3.59 -9.33 -31.06
N LYS A 11 -3.56 -10.49 -31.73
CA LYS A 11 -3.08 -10.59 -33.13
C LYS A 11 -3.97 -9.85 -34.14
N TYR A 12 -5.28 -9.81 -33.89
CA TYR A 12 -6.28 -9.26 -34.81
C TYR A 12 -7.08 -8.10 -34.23
N SER A 13 -7.05 -7.92 -32.91
CA SER A 13 -7.79 -6.91 -32.16
C SER A 13 -7.09 -6.66 -30.82
N THR A 14 -7.56 -5.65 -30.10
CA THR A 14 -7.24 -5.50 -28.68
C THR A 14 -7.86 -6.63 -27.85
N LEU A 15 -7.40 -6.80 -26.61
CA LEU A 15 -8.00 -7.67 -25.60
C LEU A 15 -8.81 -6.87 -24.57
N GLN A 16 -9.26 -5.67 -24.96
CA GLN A 16 -9.93 -4.72 -24.09
C GLN A 16 -11.26 -5.28 -23.57
N GLU A 17 -11.47 -5.21 -22.27
CA GLU A 17 -12.79 -5.40 -21.66
C GLU A 17 -13.63 -4.14 -21.93
N SER A 18 -14.63 -4.25 -22.80
CA SER A 18 -15.41 -3.10 -23.26
C SER A 18 -16.87 -3.46 -23.46
N LYS A 19 -17.74 -2.46 -23.53
CA LYS A 19 -19.16 -2.66 -23.87
C LYS A 19 -19.33 -3.33 -25.23
N ALA A 20 -18.45 -3.01 -26.18
CA ALA A 20 -18.44 -3.64 -27.49
C ALA A 20 -18.14 -5.16 -27.43
N THR A 21 -17.40 -5.61 -26.41
CA THR A 21 -17.10 -7.02 -26.15
C THR A 21 -18.03 -7.67 -25.12
N GLY A 22 -19.07 -6.94 -24.65
CA GLY A 22 -20.09 -7.45 -23.72
C GLY A 22 -19.86 -7.12 -22.23
N SER A 23 -18.81 -6.36 -21.89
CA SER A 23 -18.56 -5.88 -20.53
C SER A 23 -19.50 -4.72 -20.14
N TYR A 24 -19.62 -4.46 -18.83
CA TYR A 24 -20.49 -3.38 -18.32
C TYR A 24 -19.91 -1.97 -18.56
N THR A 25 -18.58 -1.87 -18.66
CA THR A 25 -17.85 -0.61 -18.78
C THR A 25 -16.72 -0.76 -19.79
N ASP A 26 -16.30 0.36 -20.38
CA ASP A 26 -15.10 0.42 -21.20
C ASP A 26 -13.89 0.64 -20.28
N VAL A 27 -12.92 -0.28 -20.31
CA VAL A 27 -11.65 -0.14 -19.57
C VAL A 27 -10.52 0.32 -20.50
N PRO A 28 -9.32 0.68 -20.03
CA PRO A 28 -8.20 0.96 -20.93
C PRO A 28 -7.89 -0.26 -21.81
N VAL A 29 -7.32 -0.02 -22.98
CA VAL A 29 -6.89 -1.06 -23.93
C VAL A 29 -5.70 -1.83 -23.37
N LEU A 30 -4.72 -1.13 -22.81
CA LEU A 30 -3.47 -1.73 -22.33
C LEU A 30 -3.45 -1.83 -20.81
N SER A 31 -3.71 -0.73 -20.10
CA SER A 31 -3.54 -0.74 -18.65
C SER A 31 -4.51 -1.69 -17.95
N TYR A 32 -3.94 -2.56 -17.14
CA TYR A 32 -4.62 -3.47 -16.24
C TYR A 32 -4.05 -3.35 -14.82
N ASP A 33 -3.67 -2.13 -14.43
CA ASP A 33 -3.10 -1.82 -13.11
C ASP A 33 -4.02 -2.25 -11.96
N PHE A 34 -5.34 -2.19 -12.18
CA PHE A 34 -6.38 -2.59 -11.22
C PHE A 34 -6.36 -1.78 -9.91
N GLN A 35 -5.51 -0.76 -9.79
CA GLN A 35 -5.14 -0.12 -8.53
C GLN A 35 -4.72 -1.16 -7.49
N ALA A 36 -4.10 -2.25 -7.95
CA ALA A 36 -3.66 -3.33 -7.11
C ALA A 36 -2.54 -2.86 -6.16
N PRO A 37 -2.31 -3.54 -5.02
CA PRO A 37 -1.20 -3.22 -4.12
C PRO A 37 0.15 -3.03 -4.82
N VAL A 38 0.45 -3.89 -5.80
CA VAL A 38 1.56 -3.69 -6.73
C VAL A 38 0.97 -3.22 -8.06
N GLY A 39 1.34 -2.03 -8.52
CA GLY A 39 0.84 -1.44 -9.76
C GLY A 39 1.41 -2.11 -11.01
N GLU A 40 0.91 -1.73 -12.18
CA GLU A 40 1.24 -2.26 -13.51
C GLU A 40 2.75 -2.37 -13.78
N TYR A 41 3.51 -1.38 -13.31
CA TYR A 41 4.97 -1.33 -13.51
C TYR A 41 5.79 -1.83 -12.31
N GLY A 42 5.14 -2.40 -11.29
CA GLY A 42 5.81 -2.90 -10.09
C GLY A 42 5.99 -1.86 -8.97
N GLU A 43 5.44 -0.66 -9.12
CA GLU A 43 5.40 0.35 -8.06
C GLU A 43 4.43 -0.06 -6.95
N LEU A 44 4.74 0.26 -5.70
CA LEU A 44 3.89 -0.12 -4.58
C LEU A 44 2.90 0.99 -4.22
N HIS A 45 1.61 0.67 -4.29
CA HIS A 45 0.56 1.58 -3.83
C HIS A 45 0.46 1.61 -2.30
N PRO A 46 -0.12 2.66 -1.69
CA PRO A 46 -0.31 2.73 -0.24
C PRO A 46 -1.05 1.52 0.36
N SER A 47 -1.95 0.91 -0.41
CA SER A 47 -2.65 -0.33 -0.02
C SER A 47 -1.69 -1.50 0.24
N TYR A 48 -0.55 -1.59 -0.47
CA TYR A 48 0.48 -2.59 -0.19
C TYR A 48 1.05 -2.45 1.22
N ARG A 49 1.39 -1.22 1.64
CA ARG A 49 1.98 -0.98 2.96
C ARG A 49 1.00 -1.35 4.08
N LYS A 50 -0.28 -1.02 3.92
CA LYS A 50 -1.35 -1.41 4.85
C LYS A 50 -1.57 -2.93 4.89
N LEU A 51 -1.64 -3.60 3.74
CA LEU A 51 -1.81 -5.05 3.68
C LEU A 51 -0.58 -5.80 4.22
N LYS A 52 0.63 -5.28 4.02
CA LYS A 52 1.86 -5.85 4.55
C LYS A 52 1.83 -5.96 6.07
N VAL A 53 1.29 -4.97 6.78
CA VAL A 53 1.11 -5.03 8.24
C VAL A 53 0.26 -6.25 8.64
N LEU A 54 -0.85 -6.49 7.95
CA LEU A 54 -1.69 -7.68 8.17
C LEU A 54 -0.96 -8.98 7.81
N HIS A 55 -0.23 -9.01 6.69
CA HIS A 55 0.50 -10.19 6.24
C HIS A 55 1.64 -10.57 7.17
N LEU A 56 2.36 -9.60 7.75
CA LEU A 56 3.39 -9.86 8.77
C LEU A 56 2.80 -10.57 9.99
N PHE A 57 1.60 -10.16 10.43
CA PHE A 57 0.89 -10.81 11.51
C PHE A 57 0.45 -12.22 11.14
N LEU A 58 -0.19 -12.38 9.97
CA LEU A 58 -0.69 -13.68 9.51
C LEU A 58 0.45 -14.69 9.28
N GLN A 59 1.63 -14.23 8.84
CA GLN A 59 2.77 -15.11 8.63
C GLN A 59 3.30 -15.73 9.94
N GLU A 60 3.22 -15.01 11.06
CA GLU A 60 3.74 -15.47 12.35
C GLU A 60 2.66 -16.09 13.26
N PHE A 61 1.43 -15.61 13.17
CA PHE A 61 0.35 -15.95 14.10
C PHE A 61 -0.92 -16.45 13.40
N GLY A 62 -0.87 -16.67 12.09
CA GLY A 62 -1.97 -17.21 11.30
C GLY A 62 -2.46 -18.56 11.79
N ASP A 63 -1.56 -19.42 12.27
CA ASP A 63 -1.92 -20.73 12.85
C ASP A 63 -2.69 -20.62 14.17
N LEU A 64 -2.57 -19.49 14.87
CA LEU A 64 -3.37 -19.21 16.08
C LEU A 64 -4.72 -18.59 15.72
N LEU A 65 -4.76 -17.76 14.68
CA LEU A 65 -5.98 -17.07 14.23
C LEU A 65 -6.90 -18.01 13.41
N ALA A 66 -6.38 -18.79 12.48
CA ALA A 66 -7.16 -19.61 11.56
C ALA A 66 -8.16 -20.57 12.25
N PRO A 67 -7.77 -21.33 13.31
CA PRO A 67 -8.70 -22.25 14.00
C PRO A 67 -9.62 -21.55 15.00
N SER A 68 -9.48 -20.24 15.22
CA SER A 68 -10.29 -19.52 16.21
C SER A 68 -11.76 -19.35 15.78
N GLU A 69 -12.66 -19.47 16.75
CA GLU A 69 -14.10 -19.23 16.59
C GLU A 69 -14.41 -17.73 16.67
N CYS A 70 -15.41 -17.28 15.90
CA CYS A 70 -15.82 -15.88 15.88
C CYS A 70 -17.01 -15.63 16.82
N THR A 71 -16.85 -14.67 17.73
CA THR A 71 -17.87 -14.25 18.69
C THR A 71 -18.13 -12.76 18.54
N PHE A 72 -19.41 -12.37 18.49
CA PHE A 72 -19.85 -10.99 18.33
C PHE A 72 -20.41 -10.43 19.64
N PRO A 73 -20.34 -9.10 19.88
CA PRO A 73 -21.01 -8.48 21.01
C PRO A 73 -22.53 -8.68 20.93
N LYS A 74 -23.21 -8.75 22.09
CA LYS A 74 -24.67 -8.89 22.14
C LYS A 74 -25.40 -7.74 21.43
N ASN A 75 -24.86 -6.53 21.55
CA ASN A 75 -25.33 -5.31 20.89
C ASN A 75 -24.59 -5.10 19.56
N MET A 76 -24.78 -6.01 18.61
CA MET A 76 -24.16 -5.90 17.29
C MET A 76 -24.75 -4.72 16.50
N VAL A 77 -23.88 -3.94 15.86
CA VAL A 77 -24.27 -2.89 14.93
C VAL A 77 -24.78 -3.54 13.64
N VAL A 78 -26.09 -3.52 13.43
CA VAL A 78 -26.74 -4.12 12.25
C VAL A 78 -26.99 -3.11 11.12
N ASP A 79 -27.10 -1.82 11.46
CA ASP A 79 -27.29 -0.78 10.46
C ASP A 79 -25.95 -0.37 9.87
N SER A 80 -25.84 -0.52 8.55
CA SER A 80 -24.69 -0.05 7.80
C SER A 80 -24.61 1.49 7.78
N ALA A 81 -25.68 2.24 8.02
CA ALA A 81 -25.62 3.70 8.08
C ALA A 81 -25.13 4.25 9.44
N ASP A 82 -24.98 3.39 10.45
CA ASP A 82 -24.51 3.80 11.78
C ASP A 82 -23.04 4.24 11.75
N THR A 83 -22.81 5.53 11.97
CA THR A 83 -21.49 6.16 12.08
C THR A 83 -21.08 6.51 13.51
N HIS A 84 -21.91 6.16 14.50
CA HIS A 84 -21.75 6.49 15.92
C HIS A 84 -21.27 5.30 16.76
N SER A 85 -21.41 4.08 16.26
CA SER A 85 -21.06 2.87 17.01
C SER A 85 -19.75 2.23 16.54
N LEU A 86 -18.88 1.90 17.50
CA LEU A 86 -17.66 1.13 17.25
C LEU A 86 -18.00 -0.34 16.92
N ARG A 87 -17.41 -0.88 15.86
CA ARG A 87 -17.58 -2.27 15.44
C ARG A 87 -16.41 -3.12 15.89
N PHE A 88 -16.69 -4.24 16.55
CA PHE A 88 -15.67 -5.16 17.01
C PHE A 88 -16.19 -6.60 17.10
N SER A 89 -15.27 -7.55 17.11
CA SER A 89 -15.54 -8.98 17.28
C SER A 89 -14.37 -9.66 17.99
N VAL A 90 -14.58 -10.87 18.49
CA VAL A 90 -13.55 -11.68 19.14
C VAL A 90 -13.31 -12.93 18.33
N ARG A 91 -12.04 -13.26 18.11
CA ARG A 91 -11.56 -14.50 17.53
C ARG A 91 -10.94 -15.34 18.63
N HIS A 92 -11.71 -16.28 19.18
CA HIS A 92 -11.31 -17.09 20.34
C HIS A 92 -10.75 -18.45 19.92
N ASN A 93 -9.55 -18.76 20.40
CA ASN A 93 -8.94 -20.06 20.23
C ASN A 93 -9.00 -20.85 21.54
N SER A 94 -9.82 -21.90 21.54
CA SER A 94 -10.08 -22.74 22.72
C SER A 94 -8.87 -23.60 23.13
N SER A 95 -7.90 -23.84 22.23
CA SER A 95 -6.75 -24.70 22.54
C SER A 95 -5.82 -24.11 23.61
N PHE A 96 -5.81 -22.79 23.77
CA PHE A 96 -5.05 -22.09 24.80
C PHE A 96 -5.88 -21.09 25.61
N ASN A 97 -7.21 -21.12 25.45
CA ASN A 97 -8.16 -20.22 26.12
C ASN A 97 -7.79 -18.72 25.96
N GLY A 98 -7.48 -18.31 24.74
CA GLY A 98 -7.12 -16.93 24.40
C GLY A 98 -7.51 -16.56 22.97
N GLY A 99 -6.93 -15.51 22.40
CA GLY A 99 -7.25 -15.12 21.02
C GLY A 99 -7.00 -13.66 20.70
N PHE A 100 -7.83 -13.10 19.82
CA PHE A 100 -7.69 -11.75 19.30
C PHE A 100 -9.01 -10.98 19.35
N LEU A 101 -8.98 -9.76 19.89
CA LEU A 101 -10.02 -8.75 19.73
C LEU A 101 -9.77 -8.00 18.41
N ILE A 102 -10.76 -8.00 17.52
CA ILE A 102 -10.72 -7.31 16.23
C ILE A 102 -11.60 -6.08 16.33
N VAL A 103 -11.04 -4.90 16.08
CA VAL A 103 -11.76 -3.61 16.12
C VAL A 103 -11.70 -2.95 14.76
N ASN A 104 -12.80 -2.33 14.32
CA ASN A 104 -12.89 -1.57 13.08
C ASN A 104 -13.73 -0.31 13.28
N ASN A 105 -13.09 0.85 13.19
CA ASN A 105 -13.69 2.18 13.13
C ASN A 105 -13.53 2.81 11.73
N HIS A 106 -13.62 1.99 10.70
CA HIS A 106 -13.58 2.42 9.31
C HIS A 106 -14.86 2.01 8.60
N GLN A 107 -15.44 2.93 7.83
CA GLN A 107 -16.45 2.61 6.85
C GLN A 107 -16.23 3.42 5.56
N ARG A 108 -16.25 2.74 4.42
CA ARG A 108 -16.02 3.36 3.11
C ARG A 108 -17.03 4.50 2.88
N LEU A 109 -16.53 5.66 2.46
CA LEU A 109 -17.31 6.88 2.19
C LEU A 109 -18.08 7.45 3.39
N ARG A 110 -17.75 7.04 4.61
CA ARG A 110 -18.35 7.56 5.84
C ARG A 110 -17.25 8.06 6.78
N GLN A 111 -17.60 9.07 7.57
CA GLN A 111 -16.79 9.52 8.68
C GLN A 111 -17.37 8.89 9.95
N MET A 112 -16.56 8.09 10.63
CA MET A 112 -16.92 7.48 11.91
C MET A 112 -16.62 8.45 13.07
N GLU A 113 -17.38 8.37 14.15
CA GLU A 113 -17.05 9.07 15.40
C GLU A 113 -15.81 8.48 16.09
N SER A 114 -15.12 9.29 16.88
CA SER A 114 -13.99 8.85 17.69
C SER A 114 -14.48 8.21 18.98
N HIS A 115 -13.76 7.19 19.45
CA HIS A 115 -14.16 6.40 20.62
C HIS A 115 -13.01 6.26 21.61
N THR A 116 -13.28 6.51 22.89
CA THR A 116 -12.40 6.11 24.01
C THR A 116 -13.13 5.03 24.81
N VAL A 117 -12.64 3.80 24.76
CA VAL A 117 -13.34 2.63 25.30
C VAL A 117 -12.40 1.69 26.06
N GLN A 118 -12.97 0.89 26.94
CA GLN A 118 -12.30 -0.24 27.56
C GLN A 118 -13.12 -1.50 27.26
N PHE A 119 -12.44 -2.54 26.78
CA PHE A 119 -13.08 -3.82 26.50
C PHE A 119 -12.96 -4.76 27.69
N GLN A 120 -14.06 -5.49 27.95
CA GLN A 120 -14.10 -6.59 28.90
C GLN A 120 -14.59 -7.85 28.19
N LEU A 121 -13.83 -8.93 28.30
CA LEU A 121 -14.18 -10.23 27.75
C LEU A 121 -14.47 -11.20 28.89
N GLN A 122 -15.65 -11.82 28.87
CA GLN A 122 -16.02 -12.86 29.83
C GLN A 122 -15.65 -14.24 29.26
N LEU A 123 -14.75 -14.95 29.94
CA LEU A 123 -14.31 -16.31 29.61
C LEU A 123 -14.63 -17.23 30.79
N GLY A 124 -15.82 -17.83 30.80
CA GLY A 124 -16.29 -18.60 31.95
C GLY A 124 -16.38 -17.73 33.20
N GLU A 125 -15.62 -18.06 34.24
CA GLU A 125 -15.53 -17.27 35.49
C GLU A 125 -14.48 -16.16 35.44
N GLN A 126 -13.58 -16.17 34.45
CA GLN A 126 -12.54 -15.15 34.27
C GLN A 126 -13.07 -13.96 33.47
N THR A 127 -12.75 -12.74 33.91
CA THR A 127 -12.95 -11.53 33.13
C THR A 127 -11.59 -10.94 32.73
N ILE A 128 -11.36 -10.79 31.43
CA ILE A 128 -10.19 -10.09 30.89
C ILE A 128 -10.56 -8.65 30.61
N THR A 129 -9.79 -7.73 31.18
CA THR A 129 -9.96 -6.30 30.94
C THR A 129 -8.79 -5.80 30.10
N PHE A 130 -9.08 -5.17 28.98
CA PHE A 130 -8.08 -4.48 28.17
C PHE A 130 -7.69 -3.14 28.84
N PRO A 131 -6.51 -2.58 28.53
CA PRO A 131 -6.26 -1.17 28.81
C PRO A 131 -7.30 -0.29 28.08
N GLN A 132 -7.45 0.96 28.52
CA GLN A 132 -8.25 1.94 27.78
C GLN A 132 -7.60 2.17 26.41
N MET A 133 -8.42 2.26 25.36
CA MET A 133 -7.98 2.43 23.98
C MET A 133 -8.78 3.55 23.31
N GLN A 134 -8.13 4.27 22.41
CA GLN A 134 -8.74 5.30 21.57
C GLN A 134 -8.77 4.81 20.12
N PHE A 135 -9.88 5.09 19.43
CA PHE A 135 -10.07 4.78 18.02
C PHE A 135 -10.62 6.01 17.33
N GLU A 136 -9.84 6.57 16.42
CA GLU A 136 -10.24 7.64 15.53
C GLU A 136 -10.91 7.09 14.27
N ASN A 137 -11.49 7.98 13.46
CA ASN A 137 -12.01 7.61 12.15
C ASN A 137 -10.90 6.94 11.30
N HIS A 138 -11.26 5.83 10.65
CA HIS A 138 -10.37 4.96 9.86
C HIS A 138 -9.45 4.02 10.64
N ASP A 139 -9.49 4.02 11.97
CA ASP A 139 -8.70 3.08 12.77
C ASP A 139 -9.28 1.66 12.69
N PHE A 140 -8.39 0.68 12.77
CA PHE A 140 -8.71 -0.74 12.93
C PHE A 140 -7.52 -1.45 13.57
N GLY A 141 -7.74 -2.60 14.19
CA GLY A 141 -6.65 -3.31 14.86
C GLY A 141 -6.99 -4.72 15.30
N ILE A 142 -5.92 -5.48 15.58
CA ILE A 142 -5.94 -6.86 16.06
C ILE A 142 -5.18 -6.94 17.38
N TYR A 143 -5.90 -7.03 18.49
CA TYR A 143 -5.33 -6.97 19.85
C TYR A 143 -5.34 -8.35 20.50
N PRO A 144 -4.19 -8.94 20.85
CA PRO A 144 -4.14 -10.25 21.47
C PRO A 144 -4.62 -10.23 22.94
N TYR A 145 -5.17 -11.34 23.40
CA TYR A 145 -5.46 -11.60 24.81
C TYR A 145 -5.20 -13.07 25.17
N ASN A 146 -4.86 -13.30 26.43
CA ASN A 146 -4.39 -14.60 26.94
C ASN A 146 -3.43 -15.31 25.95
N LEU A 147 -2.56 -14.56 25.29
CA LEU A 147 -1.70 -15.09 24.24
C LEU A 147 -0.42 -15.65 24.86
N PRO A 148 -0.09 -16.94 24.69
CA PRO A 148 1.17 -17.50 25.19
C PRO A 148 2.34 -16.92 24.40
N LEU A 149 3.23 -16.20 25.08
CA LEU A 149 4.43 -15.58 24.50
C LEU A 149 5.66 -16.07 25.27
N GLY A 150 6.44 -16.97 24.66
CA GLY A 150 7.58 -17.59 25.34
C GLY A 150 7.13 -18.35 26.60
N ASN A 151 7.67 -17.95 27.76
CA ASN A 151 7.40 -18.61 29.05
C ASN A 151 6.33 -17.90 29.91
N THR A 152 5.60 -16.95 29.33
CA THR A 152 4.52 -16.21 30.02
C THR A 152 3.31 -16.05 29.13
N VAL A 153 2.23 -15.50 29.66
CA VAL A 153 0.99 -15.21 28.94
C VAL A 153 0.77 -13.71 28.93
N LEU A 154 0.58 -13.14 27.73
CA LEU A 154 0.08 -11.78 27.56
C LEU A 154 -1.44 -11.79 27.77
N GLU A 155 -1.89 -11.36 28.94
CA GLU A 155 -3.32 -11.33 29.31
C GLU A 155 -4.09 -10.34 28.45
N SER A 156 -3.57 -9.11 28.30
CA SER A 156 -4.11 -8.09 27.39
C SER A 156 -3.12 -6.95 27.13
N CYS A 157 -3.33 -6.19 26.04
CA CYS A 157 -2.61 -4.96 25.75
C CYS A 157 -3.42 -4.00 24.87
N ASN A 158 -2.98 -2.75 24.74
CA ASN A 158 -3.51 -1.76 23.79
C ASN A 158 -2.70 -1.67 22.48
N ALA A 159 -1.85 -2.66 22.20
CA ALA A 159 -0.99 -2.67 21.02
C ALA A 159 -1.36 -3.83 20.09
N GLN A 160 -1.37 -3.58 18.78
CA GLN A 160 -1.62 -4.60 17.77
C GLN A 160 -0.38 -5.48 17.61
N LEU A 161 -0.54 -6.80 17.60
CA LEU A 161 0.57 -7.72 17.36
C LEU A 161 0.97 -7.71 15.88
N LEU A 162 2.27 -7.56 15.58
CA LEU A 162 2.78 -7.45 14.22
C LEU A 162 3.52 -8.71 13.76
N CYS A 163 4.61 -9.08 14.44
CA CYS A 163 5.46 -10.21 14.05
C CYS A 163 6.41 -10.58 15.19
N ARG A 164 7.28 -11.57 14.95
CA ARG A 164 8.33 -11.99 15.88
C ARG A 164 9.72 -11.85 15.23
N LEU A 165 10.69 -11.40 16.02
CA LEU A 165 12.11 -11.30 15.66
C LEU A 165 12.94 -12.05 16.71
N GLY A 166 13.34 -13.30 16.42
CA GLY A 166 13.98 -14.16 17.41
C GLY A 166 13.09 -14.36 18.65
N GLN A 167 13.55 -13.89 19.80
CA GLN A 167 12.79 -13.92 21.07
C GLN A 167 11.92 -12.68 21.31
N SER A 168 12.01 -11.66 20.46
CA SER A 168 11.29 -10.41 20.59
C SER A 168 9.96 -10.44 19.84
N TYR A 169 8.92 -9.89 20.46
CA TYR A 169 7.62 -9.71 19.83
C TYR A 169 7.44 -8.24 19.43
N VAL A 170 7.06 -8.00 18.19
CA VAL A 170 6.87 -6.66 17.63
C VAL A 170 5.40 -6.32 17.67
N PHE A 171 5.09 -5.14 18.21
CA PHE A 171 3.74 -4.59 18.29
C PHE A 171 3.65 -3.23 17.59
N VAL A 172 2.45 -2.83 17.21
CA VAL A 172 2.12 -1.52 16.67
C VAL A 172 1.22 -0.78 17.67
N CYS A 173 1.63 0.41 18.09
CA CYS A 173 0.83 1.26 18.97
C CYS A 173 1.14 2.73 18.68
N GLN A 174 0.11 3.54 18.50
CA GLN A 174 0.25 5.00 18.37
C GLN A 174 0.46 5.65 19.74
N GLU A 175 -0.22 5.14 20.76
CA GLU A 175 -0.17 5.63 22.12
C GLU A 175 0.95 4.96 22.93
N LYS A 176 1.05 5.32 24.22
CA LYS A 176 1.91 4.62 25.14
C LYS A 176 1.44 3.15 25.28
N PRO A 177 2.29 2.16 24.98
CA PRO A 177 1.91 0.77 25.08
C PRO A 177 1.75 0.35 26.55
N VAL A 178 0.73 -0.45 26.81
CA VAL A 178 0.42 -1.07 28.10
C VAL A 178 0.30 -2.57 27.87
N PHE A 179 1.20 -3.33 28.48
CA PHE A 179 1.19 -4.79 28.43
C PHE A 179 0.88 -5.35 29.83
N ARG A 180 -0.04 -6.31 29.89
CA ARG A 180 -0.35 -7.06 31.12
C ARG A 180 0.05 -8.51 30.92
N PHE A 181 1.13 -8.92 31.58
CA PHE A 181 1.60 -10.30 31.57
C PHE A 181 1.18 -10.99 32.86
N SER A 182 0.84 -12.28 32.78
CA SER A 182 0.50 -13.09 33.95
C SER A 182 1.67 -13.18 34.95
N CYS A 183 2.90 -13.21 34.43
CA CYS A 183 4.12 -13.13 35.23
C CYS A 183 5.31 -12.63 34.38
N GLY A 184 6.20 -11.83 34.97
CA GLY A 184 7.40 -11.33 34.29
C GLY A 184 7.08 -10.52 33.02
N SER A 185 7.91 -10.68 31.99
CA SER A 185 7.75 -10.05 30.68
C SER A 185 8.51 -10.84 29.61
N VAL A 186 8.27 -10.48 28.34
CA VAL A 186 9.10 -10.90 27.19
C VAL A 186 9.74 -9.68 26.53
N PRO A 187 10.83 -9.85 25.76
CA PRO A 187 11.35 -8.78 24.93
C PRO A 187 10.28 -8.29 23.94
N THR A 188 10.01 -6.99 23.96
CA THR A 188 9.01 -6.37 23.07
C THR A 188 9.61 -5.19 22.33
N LEU A 189 9.29 -5.06 21.06
CA LEU A 189 9.53 -3.86 20.27
C LEU A 189 8.18 -3.24 19.92
N VAL A 190 8.06 -1.91 19.98
CA VAL A 190 6.83 -1.21 19.66
C VAL A 190 7.11 -0.18 18.57
N LEU A 191 6.38 -0.31 17.48
CA LEU A 191 6.43 0.57 16.32
C LEU A 191 5.24 1.52 16.32
N THR A 192 5.42 2.71 15.77
CA THR A 192 4.28 3.53 15.35
C THR A 192 3.59 2.88 14.13
N PRO A 193 2.31 3.22 13.85
CA PRO A 193 1.64 2.79 12.63
C PRO A 193 2.42 3.12 11.35
N GLU A 194 3.00 4.32 11.27
CA GLU A 194 3.84 4.73 10.14
C GLU A 194 5.09 3.86 10.00
N GLN A 195 5.77 3.55 11.11
CA GLN A 195 6.91 2.63 11.09
C GLN A 195 6.50 1.23 10.62
N ALA A 196 5.35 0.72 11.07
CA ALA A 196 4.84 -0.60 10.67
C ALA A 196 4.53 -0.68 9.17
N GLU A 197 3.92 0.36 8.58
CA GLU A 197 3.69 0.45 7.14
C GLU A 197 5.00 0.47 6.33
N ASN A 198 6.05 1.06 6.90
CA ASN A 198 7.40 1.15 6.35
C ASN A 198 8.33 0.00 6.77
N ALA A 199 7.82 -1.02 7.47
CA ALA A 199 8.62 -2.13 7.97
C ALA A 199 8.74 -3.27 6.94
N TRP A 200 9.93 -3.81 6.76
CA TRP A 200 10.22 -4.91 5.84
C TRP A 200 10.89 -6.04 6.60
N LYS A 201 10.28 -7.22 6.64
CA LYS A 201 10.82 -8.37 7.40
C LYS A 201 11.61 -9.30 6.49
N PHE A 202 12.85 -9.56 6.85
CA PHE A 202 13.69 -10.56 6.20
C PHE A 202 14.40 -11.40 7.26
N GLY A 203 14.03 -12.69 7.36
CA GLY A 203 14.52 -13.55 8.44
C GLY A 203 14.07 -13.02 9.81
N GLU A 204 15.04 -12.80 10.70
CA GLU A 204 14.83 -12.29 12.06
C GLU A 204 15.09 -10.78 12.19
N LYS A 205 15.25 -10.07 11.07
CA LYS A 205 15.45 -8.62 11.04
C LYS A 205 14.25 -7.90 10.47
N LEU A 206 14.04 -6.67 10.94
CA LEU A 206 13.03 -5.76 10.42
C LEU A 206 13.70 -4.45 9.98
N TYR A 207 13.51 -4.07 8.73
CA TYR A 207 14.12 -2.90 8.11
C TYR A 207 13.04 -1.82 7.99
N LEU A 208 13.21 -0.69 8.65
CA LEU A 208 12.29 0.45 8.60
C LEU A 208 12.83 1.47 7.58
N THR A 209 12.12 1.68 6.47
CA THR A 209 12.51 2.62 5.42
C THR A 209 11.32 3.03 4.55
N ALA A 210 11.34 4.28 4.06
CA ALA A 210 10.35 4.76 3.10
C ALA A 210 10.52 4.09 1.73
N GLY A 211 11.75 3.67 1.39
CA GLY A 211 12.04 2.94 0.16
C GLY A 211 11.39 1.55 0.07
N GLU A 212 11.49 0.97 -1.11
CA GLU A 212 11.02 -0.38 -1.44
C GLU A 212 12.17 -1.37 -1.26
N LEU A 213 12.02 -2.35 -0.37
CA LEU A 213 13.01 -3.41 -0.16
C LEU A 213 12.49 -4.75 -0.70
N TYR A 214 13.34 -5.46 -1.43
CA TYR A 214 13.05 -6.80 -1.91
C TYR A 214 14.31 -7.65 -1.98
N ARG A 215 14.11 -8.97 -1.91
CA ARG A 215 15.19 -9.95 -1.99
C ARG A 215 15.43 -10.34 -3.44
N GLU A 216 16.68 -10.21 -3.88
CA GLU A 216 17.17 -10.73 -5.15
C GLU A 216 18.25 -11.79 -4.85
N LYS A 217 17.89 -13.07 -5.00
CA LYS A 217 18.71 -14.21 -4.59
C LYS A 217 19.09 -14.11 -3.11
N ASN A 218 20.38 -13.94 -2.80
CA ASN A 218 20.91 -13.82 -1.43
C ASN A 218 21.18 -12.37 -1.01
N THR A 219 20.80 -11.39 -1.83
CA THR A 219 21.02 -9.96 -1.54
C THR A 219 19.69 -9.25 -1.31
N LEU A 220 19.72 -8.17 -0.53
CA LEU A 220 18.60 -7.24 -0.42
C LEU A 220 18.88 -6.02 -1.28
N ARG A 221 17.87 -5.62 -2.05
CA ARG A 221 17.92 -4.45 -2.92
C ARG A 221 16.93 -3.42 -2.40
N LEU A 222 17.41 -2.19 -2.30
CA LEU A 222 16.61 -1.01 -2.02
C LEU A 222 16.32 -0.29 -3.33
N THR A 223 15.10 0.21 -3.45
CA THR A 223 14.68 1.12 -4.50
C THR A 223 13.96 2.33 -3.91
N THR A 224 14.25 3.53 -4.40
CA THR A 224 13.68 4.78 -3.89
C THR A 224 13.67 5.86 -4.98
N GLU A 225 12.82 6.87 -4.83
CA GLU A 225 12.79 8.06 -5.70
C GLU A 225 13.56 9.24 -5.09
N HIS A 226 14.04 9.08 -3.86
CA HIS A 226 14.78 10.11 -3.13
C HIS A 226 16.29 9.99 -3.38
N THR A 227 16.97 11.13 -3.43
CA THR A 227 18.44 11.17 -3.53
C THR A 227 19.14 10.80 -2.21
N GLU A 228 18.39 10.60 -1.14
CA GLU A 228 18.86 10.11 0.15
C GLU A 228 17.78 9.23 0.75
N GLU A 229 18.17 8.05 1.23
CA GLU A 229 17.26 7.10 1.88
C GLU A 229 17.92 6.51 3.11
N SER A 230 17.16 6.38 4.19
CA SER A 230 17.65 5.86 5.46
C SER A 230 16.91 4.58 5.85
N ILE A 231 17.66 3.65 6.42
CA ILE A 231 17.15 2.39 6.95
C ILE A 231 17.55 2.30 8.43
N GLU A 232 16.58 1.96 9.27
CA GLU A 232 16.82 1.47 10.63
C GLU A 232 16.52 -0.02 10.70
N ILE A 233 17.46 -0.82 11.20
CA ILE A 233 17.38 -2.28 11.24
C ILE A 233 17.20 -2.73 12.68
N LEU A 234 16.10 -3.40 12.96
CA LEU A 234 15.75 -3.99 14.25
C LEU A 234 16.06 -5.49 14.28
N PRO A 235 16.38 -6.06 15.46
CA PRO A 235 16.30 -5.44 16.79
C PRO A 235 17.51 -4.59 17.22
N GLU A 236 18.63 -4.63 16.50
CA GLU A 236 19.89 -3.99 16.92
C GLU A 236 19.92 -2.45 16.77
N HIS A 237 18.88 -1.85 16.19
CA HIS A 237 18.79 -0.42 15.89
C HIS A 237 19.97 0.11 15.04
N ILE A 238 20.46 -0.72 14.11
CA ILE A 238 21.53 -0.33 13.19
C ILE A 238 20.95 0.66 12.17
N LYS A 239 21.60 1.82 12.00
CA LYS A 239 21.21 2.82 11.02
C LYS A 239 22.15 2.83 9.83
N TRP A 240 21.59 2.87 8.64
CA TRP A 240 22.33 2.99 7.39
C TRP A 240 21.63 3.98 6.47
N THR A 241 22.41 4.89 5.89
CA THR A 241 21.91 5.90 4.97
C THR A 241 22.71 5.82 3.67
N VAL A 242 22.01 5.88 2.55
CA VAL A 242 22.60 5.93 1.21
C VAL A 242 22.23 7.25 0.54
N LYS A 243 23.16 7.81 -0.23
CA LYS A 243 22.94 9.02 -1.04
C LYS A 243 23.21 8.70 -2.50
N PHE A 244 22.38 9.26 -3.37
CA PHE A 244 22.47 9.12 -4.82
C PHE A 244 22.77 10.45 -5.48
N PRO A 245 23.60 10.48 -6.55
CA PRO A 245 23.78 11.69 -7.33
C PRO A 245 22.48 12.05 -8.03
N LYS A 246 22.05 13.31 -7.90
CA LYS A 246 20.84 13.82 -8.57
C LYS A 246 20.96 13.64 -10.08
N LYS A 247 20.01 12.94 -10.68
CA LYS A 247 19.92 12.80 -12.14
C LYS A 247 19.31 14.07 -12.77
N GLN A 248 19.82 14.47 -13.92
CA GLN A 248 19.31 15.59 -14.71
C GLN A 248 18.38 15.08 -15.81
N PHE A 249 17.30 14.40 -15.41
CA PHE A 249 16.27 13.96 -16.37
C PHE A 249 15.31 15.10 -16.64
N SER A 250 14.79 15.20 -17.86
CA SER A 250 13.85 16.25 -18.23
C SER A 250 12.79 15.75 -19.21
N CYS A 251 11.60 16.36 -19.11
CA CYS A 251 10.51 16.22 -20.06
C CYS A 251 10.17 17.62 -20.59
N SER A 252 10.39 17.85 -21.88
CA SER A 252 9.97 19.08 -22.56
C SER A 252 8.62 18.85 -23.22
N ILE A 253 7.67 19.75 -22.96
CA ILE A 253 6.28 19.65 -23.44
C ILE A 253 6.10 20.64 -24.59
N GLN A 254 5.58 20.16 -25.73
CA GLN A 254 5.19 21.00 -26.86
C GLN A 254 3.73 20.70 -27.21
N PRO A 255 2.81 21.67 -27.10
CA PRO A 255 1.45 21.50 -27.59
C PRO A 255 1.46 21.20 -29.09
N HIS A 256 0.70 20.20 -29.53
CA HIS A 256 0.60 19.84 -30.94
C HIS A 256 -0.71 20.34 -31.55
N SER A 257 -1.84 19.97 -30.96
CA SER A 257 -3.16 20.40 -31.43
C SER A 257 -4.20 20.32 -30.32
N GLU A 258 -5.19 21.20 -30.39
CA GLU A 258 -6.39 21.13 -29.57
C GLU A 258 -7.58 20.88 -30.49
N GLN A 259 -8.28 19.77 -30.26
CA GLN A 259 -9.50 19.41 -30.96
C GLN A 259 -10.68 19.41 -29.98
N ALA A 260 -11.90 19.49 -30.50
CA ALA A 260 -13.11 19.48 -29.68
C ALA A 260 -13.29 18.21 -28.82
N ALA A 261 -12.55 17.13 -29.11
CA ALA A 261 -12.63 15.85 -28.39
C ALA A 261 -11.37 15.47 -27.62
N HIS A 262 -10.20 16.00 -27.99
CA HIS A 262 -8.94 15.68 -27.33
C HIS A 262 -7.89 16.79 -27.53
N SER A 263 -6.91 16.81 -26.64
CA SER A 263 -5.72 17.66 -26.72
C SER A 263 -4.49 16.77 -26.92
N GLU A 264 -3.57 17.21 -27.77
CA GLU A 264 -2.38 16.45 -28.16
C GLU A 264 -1.10 17.23 -27.85
N TYR A 265 -0.10 16.54 -27.28
CA TYR A 265 1.18 17.09 -26.87
C TYR A 265 2.32 16.19 -27.33
N PHE A 266 3.41 16.78 -27.78
CA PHE A 266 4.69 16.08 -27.93
C PHE A 266 5.50 16.21 -26.65
N LEU A 267 5.91 15.07 -26.11
CA LEU A 267 6.80 14.98 -24.96
C LEU A 267 8.18 14.56 -25.44
N GLN A 268 9.17 15.45 -25.30
CA GLN A 268 10.56 15.12 -25.57
C GLN A 268 11.25 14.77 -24.25
N LEU A 269 11.73 13.53 -24.16
CA LEU A 269 12.25 12.91 -22.94
C LEU A 269 13.78 12.82 -23.03
N GLN A 270 14.44 13.29 -21.98
CA GLN A 270 15.89 13.14 -21.81
C GLN A 270 16.15 12.32 -20.55
N VAL A 271 16.44 11.04 -20.75
CA VAL A 271 16.72 10.08 -19.66
C VAL A 271 17.96 9.28 -20.01
N THR A 272 18.91 9.24 -19.08
CA THR A 272 20.13 8.46 -19.21
C THR A 272 20.17 7.48 -18.03
N PRO A 273 19.56 6.29 -18.17
CA PRO A 273 19.57 5.30 -17.10
C PRO A 273 20.99 4.76 -16.89
N ASP A 274 21.27 4.30 -15.68
CA ASP A 274 22.54 3.67 -15.33
C ASP A 274 22.35 2.62 -14.23
N LYS A 275 23.45 2.02 -13.77
CA LYS A 275 23.46 0.94 -12.78
C LYS A 275 22.75 1.30 -11.45
N GLU A 276 22.73 2.58 -11.08
CA GLU A 276 22.12 3.10 -9.84
C GLU A 276 20.73 3.68 -10.09
N CYS A 277 20.31 3.84 -11.33
CA CYS A 277 19.00 4.34 -11.74
C CYS A 277 18.51 3.54 -12.95
N LEU A 278 18.03 2.33 -12.70
CA LEU A 278 17.63 1.38 -13.74
C LEU A 278 16.31 1.77 -14.42
N ASP A 279 15.52 2.64 -13.80
CA ASP A 279 14.23 3.11 -14.33
C ASP A 279 14.04 4.60 -14.02
N ALA A 280 13.11 5.22 -14.73
CA ALA A 280 12.62 6.56 -14.50
C ALA A 280 11.11 6.58 -14.77
N ILE A 281 10.37 7.23 -13.87
CA ILE A 281 8.91 7.29 -13.92
C ILE A 281 8.49 8.61 -14.55
N LEU A 282 7.76 8.55 -15.66
CA LEU A 282 7.06 9.70 -16.23
C LEU A 282 5.75 9.89 -15.46
N ASN A 283 5.67 10.95 -14.68
CA ASN A 283 4.46 11.39 -13.98
C ASN A 283 3.69 12.36 -14.87
N ILE A 284 2.44 12.02 -15.19
CA ILE A 284 1.55 12.83 -16.02
C ILE A 284 0.31 13.20 -15.21
N GLU A 285 0.12 14.49 -14.97
CA GLU A 285 -1.09 15.04 -14.37
C GLU A 285 -1.93 15.69 -15.47
N PHE A 286 -3.18 15.26 -15.61
CA PHE A 286 -4.07 15.74 -16.67
C PHE A 286 -5.52 15.85 -16.20
N THR A 287 -6.28 16.72 -16.87
CA THR A 287 -7.75 16.80 -16.78
C THR A 287 -8.39 16.13 -18.00
N GLY A 288 -9.71 15.86 -17.96
CA GLY A 288 -10.39 15.00 -18.95
C GLY A 288 -10.60 13.58 -18.43
N GLY A 289 -11.08 12.68 -19.29
CA GLY A 289 -11.51 11.33 -18.88
C GLY A 289 -10.43 10.26 -19.00
N ARG A 290 -9.56 10.36 -20.01
CA ARG A 290 -8.51 9.37 -20.26
C ARG A 290 -7.32 9.95 -21.01
N ALA A 291 -6.17 9.29 -20.92
CA ALA A 291 -4.96 9.63 -21.62
C ALA A 291 -4.35 8.41 -22.32
N GLU A 292 -3.66 8.63 -23.42
CA GLU A 292 -2.99 7.62 -24.23
C GLU A 292 -1.62 8.14 -24.66
N LEU A 293 -0.61 7.26 -24.62
CA LEU A 293 0.74 7.51 -25.10
C LEU A 293 1.00 6.73 -26.37
N TYR A 294 1.56 7.38 -27.38
CA TYR A 294 1.91 6.78 -28.67
C TYR A 294 3.39 6.99 -29.01
N ASN A 295 4.00 6.01 -29.66
CA ASN A 295 5.33 6.18 -30.24
C ASN A 295 5.29 7.02 -31.53
N GLU A 296 6.46 7.36 -32.10
CA GLU A 296 6.54 8.11 -33.36
C GLU A 296 5.95 7.35 -34.58
N ALA A 297 5.80 6.03 -34.50
CA ALA A 297 5.17 5.22 -35.53
C ALA A 297 3.62 5.22 -35.44
N GLY A 298 3.06 5.76 -34.35
CA GLY A 298 1.62 5.79 -34.09
C GLY A 298 1.08 4.56 -33.35
N ASP A 299 1.93 3.71 -32.79
CA ASP A 299 1.50 2.58 -31.96
C ASP A 299 1.19 3.04 -30.54
N LEU A 300 0.08 2.57 -29.98
CA LEU A 300 -0.29 2.79 -28.58
C LEU A 300 0.70 2.07 -27.66
N MET A 301 1.34 2.83 -26.77
CA MET A 301 2.35 2.35 -25.83
C MET A 301 1.80 2.13 -24.42
N ALA A 302 0.91 3.02 -23.98
CA ALA A 302 0.28 2.97 -22.66
C ALA A 302 -1.00 3.83 -22.67
N ASP A 303 -1.94 3.53 -21.78
CA ASP A 303 -3.16 4.31 -21.62
C ASP A 303 -3.64 4.30 -20.16
N TRP A 304 -4.50 5.26 -19.83
CA TRP A 304 -4.95 5.47 -18.44
C TRP A 304 -6.26 6.21 -18.34
N PHE A 305 -7.00 5.99 -17.26
CA PHE A 305 -8.15 6.80 -16.89
C PHE A 305 -7.82 7.86 -15.87
N ALA A 306 -8.56 8.95 -15.93
CA ALA A 306 -8.53 9.95 -14.88
C ALA A 306 -9.06 9.37 -13.56
N LEU A 307 -8.14 9.21 -12.60
CA LEU A 307 -8.43 8.73 -11.24
C LEU A 307 -8.18 9.83 -10.20
N GLY A 308 -7.97 11.08 -10.62
CA GLY A 308 -7.58 12.20 -9.74
C GLY A 308 -6.19 12.06 -9.11
N LYS A 309 -5.35 11.16 -9.63
CA LYS A 309 -3.94 10.97 -9.23
C LYS A 309 -3.05 11.07 -10.47
N PRO A 310 -1.77 11.47 -10.33
CA PRO A 310 -0.82 11.43 -11.42
C PRO A 310 -0.76 10.04 -12.04
N TRP A 311 -0.81 9.96 -13.37
CA TRP A 311 -0.53 8.74 -14.09
C TRP A 311 0.97 8.50 -14.11
N ARG A 312 1.41 7.36 -13.60
CA ARG A 312 2.82 7.00 -13.45
C ARG A 312 3.19 5.94 -14.47
N VAL A 313 4.17 6.24 -15.32
CA VAL A 313 4.58 5.36 -16.44
C VAL A 313 6.06 5.04 -16.35
N SER A 314 6.41 3.75 -16.28
CA SER A 314 7.81 3.31 -16.33
C SER A 314 8.41 3.53 -17.71
N LEU A 315 9.40 4.42 -17.83
CA LEU A 315 10.11 4.66 -19.08
C LEU A 315 10.99 3.47 -19.46
N ARG A 316 11.49 2.69 -18.49
CA ARG A 316 12.18 1.43 -18.79
C ARG A 316 11.28 0.46 -19.53
N ARG A 317 10.01 0.34 -19.13
CA ARG A 317 9.03 -0.54 -19.79
C ARG A 317 8.70 -0.09 -21.20
N LEU A 318 8.76 1.21 -21.46
CA LEU A 318 8.60 1.79 -22.79
C LEU A 318 9.88 1.76 -23.64
N GLY A 319 11.01 1.28 -23.11
CA GLY A 319 12.29 1.23 -23.82
C GLY A 319 13.04 2.57 -23.89
N PHE A 320 12.79 3.49 -22.95
CA PHE A 320 13.39 4.82 -22.88
C PHE A 320 13.28 5.63 -24.19
N PRO A 321 12.05 5.82 -24.71
CA PRO A 321 11.85 6.61 -25.93
C PRO A 321 12.28 8.06 -25.70
N GLN A 322 12.86 8.70 -26.73
CA GLN A 322 13.22 10.12 -26.68
C GLN A 322 12.05 11.04 -26.97
N LYS A 323 11.00 10.52 -27.61
CA LYS A 323 9.79 11.25 -27.98
C LYS A 323 8.57 10.36 -27.84
N ILE A 324 7.51 10.91 -27.24
CA ILE A 324 6.21 10.26 -27.12
C ILE A 324 5.14 11.30 -27.45
N ILE A 325 4.05 10.86 -28.07
CA ILE A 325 2.85 11.65 -28.32
C ILE A 325 1.83 11.34 -27.22
N LEU A 326 1.42 12.35 -26.46
CA LEU A 326 0.37 12.25 -25.46
C LEU A 326 -0.93 12.78 -26.02
N LYS A 327 -1.99 11.97 -25.98
CA LYS A 327 -3.37 12.37 -26.28
C LYS A 327 -4.22 12.29 -25.03
N ILE A 328 -4.93 13.37 -24.72
CA ILE A 328 -5.84 13.44 -23.57
C ILE A 328 -7.25 13.69 -24.10
N PHE A 329 -8.19 12.84 -23.72
CA PHE A 329 -9.55 12.83 -24.24
C PHE A 329 -10.53 13.36 -23.20
N LYS A 330 -11.55 14.07 -23.68
CA LYS A 330 -12.70 14.44 -22.85
C LYS A 330 -13.56 13.23 -22.52
N ASP A 331 -14.41 13.40 -21.52
CA ASP A 331 -15.48 12.45 -21.25
C ASP A 331 -16.48 12.35 -22.40
N THR A 332 -16.82 11.12 -22.77
CA THR A 332 -17.84 10.81 -23.80
C THR A 332 -19.24 10.62 -23.21
N GLN A 333 -19.33 10.41 -21.90
CA GLN A 333 -20.55 10.20 -21.13
C GLN A 333 -20.37 10.80 -19.72
N PRO A 334 -21.44 11.06 -18.95
CA PRO A 334 -21.30 11.44 -17.55
C PRO A 334 -20.54 10.36 -16.76
N VAL A 335 -19.44 10.73 -16.10
CA VAL A 335 -18.60 9.82 -15.29
C VAL A 335 -18.63 10.28 -13.84
N TYR A 336 -18.64 9.32 -12.92
CA TYR A 336 -18.39 9.57 -11.51
C TYR A 336 -16.88 9.54 -11.26
N TYR A 337 -16.35 10.64 -10.74
CA TYR A 337 -14.96 10.69 -10.26
C TYR A 337 -14.95 10.61 -8.73
N GLU A 338 -14.11 9.73 -8.19
CA GLU A 338 -13.87 9.67 -6.74
C GLU A 338 -13.23 10.98 -6.22
N TYR A 339 -12.43 11.65 -7.06
CA TYR A 339 -11.84 12.95 -6.79
C TYR A 339 -12.36 13.98 -7.80
N ALA A 340 -12.70 15.19 -7.34
CA ALA A 340 -13.18 16.24 -8.23
C ALA A 340 -12.15 16.55 -9.32
N GLN A 341 -12.57 16.53 -10.58
CA GLN A 341 -11.71 16.78 -11.74
C GLN A 341 -12.50 17.50 -12.85
N GLU A 342 -11.81 18.35 -13.61
CA GLU A 342 -12.38 19.01 -14.78
C GLU A 342 -12.49 18.04 -15.95
N SER A 343 -13.59 18.13 -16.71
CA SER A 343 -13.82 17.32 -17.91
C SER A 343 -13.08 17.82 -19.16
N THR A 344 -12.57 19.06 -19.12
CA THR A 344 -11.81 19.65 -20.24
C THR A 344 -10.46 18.93 -20.38
N PRO A 345 -10.12 18.35 -21.54
CA PRO A 345 -8.89 17.59 -21.71
C PRO A 345 -7.67 18.51 -21.76
N ARG A 346 -6.81 18.48 -20.74
CA ARG A 346 -5.59 19.30 -20.69
C ARG A 346 -4.48 18.60 -19.93
N LEU A 347 -3.26 18.80 -20.39
CA LEU A 347 -2.06 18.46 -19.63
C LEU A 347 -1.82 19.54 -18.56
N LEU A 348 -1.73 19.13 -17.30
CA LEU A 348 -1.37 20.03 -16.20
C LEU A 348 0.14 20.01 -15.95
N ARG A 349 0.72 18.81 -15.89
CA ARG A 349 2.15 18.61 -15.62
C ARG A 349 2.63 17.29 -16.22
N ALA A 350 3.86 17.30 -16.76
CA ALA A 350 4.59 16.07 -17.07
C ALA A 350 6.02 16.20 -16.57
N GLU A 351 6.47 15.26 -15.74
CA GLU A 351 7.83 15.26 -15.20
C GLU A 351 8.41 13.87 -15.04
N ILE A 352 9.74 13.78 -14.96
CA ILE A 352 10.45 12.52 -14.84
C ILE A 352 11.08 12.41 -13.45
N CYS A 353 10.70 11.37 -12.72
CA CYS A 353 11.27 11.02 -11.42
C CYS A 353 12.25 9.85 -11.59
N PRO A 354 13.53 10.01 -11.23
CA PRO A 354 14.49 8.90 -11.23
C PRO A 354 14.10 7.84 -10.20
N LYS A 355 14.23 6.55 -10.55
CA LYS A 355 14.03 5.43 -9.61
C LYS A 355 15.39 4.80 -9.30
N TYR A 356 15.97 5.23 -8.18
CA TYR A 356 17.30 4.81 -7.73
C TYR A 356 17.27 3.39 -7.17
N THR A 357 18.36 2.65 -7.30
CA THR A 357 18.52 1.32 -6.72
C THR A 357 19.93 1.09 -6.19
N VAL A 358 20.02 0.35 -5.08
CA VAL A 358 21.28 -0.06 -4.48
C VAL A 358 21.13 -1.42 -3.79
N LEU A 359 22.22 -2.20 -3.77
CA LEU A 359 22.30 -3.39 -2.94
C LEU A 359 22.66 -3.00 -1.51
N LEU A 360 21.97 -3.58 -0.54
CA LEU A 360 22.39 -3.42 0.86
C LEU A 360 23.75 -4.09 1.07
N PRO A 361 24.65 -3.47 1.86
CA PRO A 361 25.89 -4.10 2.29
C PRO A 361 25.66 -5.49 2.91
N GLU A 362 26.53 -6.46 2.59
CA GLU A 362 26.36 -7.86 3.03
C GLU A 362 26.28 -8.00 4.56
N ASN A 363 26.96 -7.13 5.30
CA ASN A 363 26.93 -7.13 6.77
C ASN A 363 25.59 -6.62 7.36
N LEU A 364 24.70 -6.06 6.53
CA LEU A 364 23.37 -5.56 6.92
C LEU A 364 22.24 -6.50 6.51
N VAL A 365 22.46 -7.37 5.52
CA VAL A 365 21.57 -8.49 5.16
C VAL A 365 21.61 -9.53 6.27
#